data_AF-A0A2A3MVP5-F1
#
_entry.id   AF-A0A2A3MVP5-F1
#
_cell.length_a   1.000
_cell.length_b   1.000
_cell.length_c   1.000
_cell.angle_alpha   90.00
_cell.angle_beta   90.00
_cell.angle_gamma   90.00
#
_symmetry.space_group_name_H-M   'P 1'
#
loop_
_entity.id
_entity.type
_entity.pdbx_description
1 polymer ?
#
loop_
_entity_poly.entity_id
_entity_poly.type
_entity_poly.pdbx_seq_one_letter_code
_entity_poly.pdbx_strand_id
1 'polypeptide(L)' 'MTLTQRQVPWSAASMLIKRHGMRATDMAVERLCALEMAGDEAGALMWKKIAGCIAQMSIVEMQS' A
#
# COMPACT_ATOMS: atom_id res chain seq x y z
N MET A 1 3.32 9.69 -18.57
CA MET A 1 3.62 10.24 -17.23
C MET A 1 4.49 9.25 -16.50
N THR A 2 5.78 9.55 -16.32
CA THR A 2 6.68 8.69 -15.53
C THR A 2 6.49 9.03 -14.07
N LEU A 3 5.75 8.20 -13.33
CA LEU A 3 5.67 8.34 -11.88
C LEU A 3 7.08 8.18 -11.32
N THR A 4 7.55 9.20 -10.61
CA THR A 4 8.85 9.11 -9.93
C THR A 4 8.77 7.97 -8.89
N GLN A 5 9.87 7.26 -8.61
CA GLN A 5 9.85 6.10 -7.69
C GLN A 5 9.23 6.39 -6.31
N ARG A 6 9.19 7.66 -5.89
CA ARG A 6 8.53 8.11 -4.65
C ARG A 6 7.00 8.18 -4.74
N GLN A 7 6.43 8.39 -5.93
CA GLN A 7 4.99 8.51 -6.16
C GLN A 7 4.32 7.15 -6.38
N VAL A 8 5.10 6.15 -6.81
CA VAL A 8 4.60 4.79 -7.08
C VAL A 8 3.82 4.18 -5.90
N PRO A 9 4.32 4.24 -4.64
CA PRO A 9 3.56 3.69 -3.50
C PRO A 9 2.22 4.39 -3.25
N TRP A 10 2.18 5.72 -3.41
CA TRP A 10 0.97 6.52 -3.20
C TRP A 10 -0.09 6.26 -4.28
N SER A 11 0.32 6.14 -5.54
CA SER A 11 -0.58 5.78 -6.63
C SER A 11 -1.15 4.37 -6.46
N ALA A 12 -0.32 3.40 -6.09
CA ALA A 12 -0.77 2.03 -5.82
C ALA A 12 -1.73 1.97 -4.63
N ALA A 13 -1.39 2.64 -3.53
CA ALA A 13 -2.25 2.75 -2.35
C ALA A 13 -3.61 3.39 -2.67
N SER A 14 -3.62 4.50 -3.43
CA SER A 14 -4.85 5.15 -3.88
C SER A 14 -5.73 4.22 -4.73
N MET A 15 -5.13 3.44 -5.62
CA MET A 15 -5.86 2.46 -6.43
C MET A 15 -6.43 1.32 -5.58
N LEU A 16 -5.68 0.84 -4.59
CA LEU A 16 -6.15 -0.20 -3.67
C LEU A 16 -7.34 0.30 -2.84
N ILE A 17 -7.26 1.50 -2.28
CA ILE A 17 -8.38 2.12 -1.54
C ILE A 17 -9.60 2.28 -2.45
N LYS A 18 -9.43 2.85 -3.65
CA LYS A 18 -10.55 3.03 -4.60
C LYS A 18 -11.22 1.72 -4.98
N ARG A 19 -10.46 0.62 -5.07
CA ARG A 19 -10.97 -0.68 -5.51
C ARG A 19 -11.54 -1.52 -4.37
N HIS A 20 -10.99 -1.41 -3.16
CA HIS A 20 -11.25 -2.33 -2.06
C HIS A 20 -11.74 -1.65 -0.78
N GLY A 21 -11.78 -0.32 -0.74
CA GLY A 21 -12.24 0.46 0.41
C GLY A 21 -11.48 0.11 1.68
N MET A 22 -12.21 -0.14 2.77
CA MET A 22 -11.63 -0.50 4.08
C MET A 22 -10.76 -1.76 4.04
N ARG A 23 -10.97 -2.67 3.08
CA ARG A 23 -10.17 -3.90 2.95
C ARG A 23 -8.78 -3.66 2.36
N ALA A 24 -8.49 -2.47 1.85
CA ALA A 24 -7.21 -2.15 1.24
C ALA A 24 -6.03 -2.38 2.20
N THR A 25 -6.21 -2.06 3.49
CA THR A 25 -5.20 -2.29 4.53
C THR A 25 -4.92 -3.78 4.71
N ASP A 26 -5.96 -4.58 4.92
CA ASP A 26 -5.82 -6.03 5.13
C ASP A 26 -5.15 -6.70 3.92
N MET A 27 -5.53 -6.31 2.70
CA MET A 27 -4.92 -6.84 1.49
C MET A 27 -3.45 -6.47 1.35
N ALA A 28 -3.07 -5.25 1.74
CA ALA A 28 -1.67 -4.83 1.70
C ALA A 28 -0.82 -5.61 2.71
N VAL A 29 -1.37 -5.90 3.89
CA VAL A 29 -0.71 -6.74 4.91
C VAL A 29 -0.60 -8.19 4.44
N GLU A 30 -1.67 -8.78 3.92
CA GLU A 30 -1.66 -10.14 3.39
C GLU A 30 -0.60 -10.30 2.30
N ARG A 31 -0.52 -9.33 1.39
CA ARG A 31 0.46 -9.36 0.31
C ARG A 31 1.90 -9.15 0.80
N LEU A 32 2.10 -8.31 1.81
CA LEU A 32 3.39 -8.14 2.47
C LEU A 32 3.85 -9.47 3.07
N CYS A 33 3.01 -10.14 3.88
CA CYS A 33 3.36 -11.42 4.51
C CYS A 33 3.67 -12.50 3.47
N ALA A 34 2.91 -12.56 2.37
CA ALA A 34 3.16 -13.50 1.29
C ALA A 34 4.56 -13.31 0.65
N LEU A 35 5.00 -12.06 0.49
CA LEU A 35 6.32 -11.73 -0.08
C LEU A 35 7.46 -12.01 0.91
N GLU A 36 7.25 -11.72 2.19
CA GLU A 36 8.20 -12.07 3.25
C GLU A 36 8.40 -13.59 3.35
N MET A 37 7.32 -14.38 3.29
CA MET A 37 7.40 -15.84 3.25
C MET A 37 8.10 -16.38 2.00
N ALA A 38 7.96 -15.68 0.87
CA ALA A 38 8.63 -16.04 -0.38
C ALA A 38 10.11 -15.61 -0.43
N GLY A 39 10.60 -14.86 0.57
CA GLY A 39 11.95 -14.29 0.59
C GLY A 39 12.16 -13.12 -0.39
N ASP A 40 11.09 -12.53 -0.93
CA ASP A 40 11.17 -11.35 -1.80
C ASP A 40 11.23 -10.07 -0.96
N GLU A 41 12.43 -9.77 -0.47
CA GLU A 41 12.68 -8.60 0.39
C GLU A 41 12.40 -7.27 -0.33
N ALA A 42 12.71 -7.18 -1.63
CA ALA A 42 12.50 -5.95 -2.41
C ALA A 42 11.00 -5.69 -2.61
N GLY A 43 10.23 -6.74 -2.93
CA GLY A 43 8.78 -6.69 -3.01
C GLY A 43 8.14 -6.34 -1.67
N ALA A 44 8.56 -7.01 -0.59
CA ALA A 44 8.09 -6.74 0.77
C ALA A 44 8.35 -5.28 1.17
N LEU A 45 9.53 -4.74 0.88
CA LEU A 45 9.85 -3.33 1.17
C LEU A 45 8.93 -2.35 0.42
N MET A 46 8.56 -2.65 -0.83
CA MET A 46 7.61 -1.82 -1.59
C MET A 46 6.20 -1.89 -0.98
N TRP A 47 5.73 -3.09 -0.65
CA TRP A 47 4.39 -3.28 -0.05
C TRP A 47 4.29 -2.68 1.34
N LYS A 48 5.37 -2.68 2.12
CA LYS A 48 5.45 -1.95 3.40
C LYS A 48 5.27 -0.45 3.21
N LYS A 49 5.85 0.14 2.16
CA LYS A 49 5.63 1.56 1.80
C LYS A 49 4.19 1.82 1.39
N ILE A 50 3.60 0.93 0.57
CA ILE A 50 2.19 1.03 0.14
C ILE A 50 1.25 0.97 1.35
N ALA A 51 1.43 0.00 2.25
CA ALA A 51 0.63 -0.12 3.48
C ALA A 51 0.74 1.14 4.35
N GLY A 52 1.94 1.71 4.48
CA GLY A 52 2.15 2.98 5.17
C GLY A 52 1.43 4.16 4.51
N CYS A 53 1.34 4.21 3.18
CA CYS A 53 0.56 5.22 2.46
C CYS A 53 -0.95 5.03 2.68
N ILE A 54 -1.44 3.78 2.69
CA ILE A 54 -2.85 3.49 2.97
C ILE A 54 -3.23 3.98 4.37
N ALA A 55 -2.44 3.62 5.38
CA ALA A 55 -2.68 4.06 6.76
C ALA A 55 -2.73 5.59 6.89
N GLN A 56 -1.81 6.30 6.24
CA GLN A 56 -1.81 7.77 6.23
C GLN A 56 -3.06 8.36 5.57
N MET A 57 -3.54 7.78 4.46
CA MET A 57 -4.75 8.26 3.79
C MET A 57 -6.02 7.97 4.57
N SER A 58 -6.13 6.78 5.17
CA SER A 58 -7.29 6.41 5.98
C SER A 58 -7.43 7.25 7.26
N ILE A 59 -6.32 7.74 7.82
CA ILE A 59 -6.36 8.68 8.96
C ILE A 59 -6.94 10.04 8.55
N VAL A 60 -6.69 10.48 7.32
CA VAL A 60 -7.15 11.79 6.80
C VAL A 60 -8.67 11.78 6.52
N GLU A 61 -9.23 10.67 6.03
CA GLU A 61 -10.68 10.54 5.81
C GLU A 61 -11.49 10.50 7.11
N MET A 62 -10.89 10.11 8.24
CA MET A 62 -11.55 10.09 9.55
C MET A 62 -11.61 11.46 10.25
N GLN A 63 -10.93 12.48 9.71
CA GLN A 63 -10.91 13.84 10.25
C GLN A 63 -11.66 14.87 9.38
N SER A 64 -12.31 14.43 8.30
CA SER A 64 -13.00 15.30 7.32
C SER A 64 -14.52 15.25 7.45
#